data_AF-A0A1Q7MTZ6-F1
#
_entry.id   AF-A0A1Q7MTZ6-F1
#
_cell.length_a   1.000
_cell.length_b   1.000
_cell.length_c   1.000
_cell.angle_alpha   90.00
_cell.angle_beta   90.00
_cell.angle_gamma   90.00
#
_symmetry.space_group_name_H-M   'P 1'
#
loop_
_entity.id
_entity.type
_entity.pdbx_description
1 polymer ?
#
loop_
_entity_poly.entity_id
_entity_poly.type
_entity_poly.pdbx_seq_one_letter_code
_entity_poly.pdbx_strand_id
1 'polypeptide(L)'
;MELLADVTAAQANQRPIPHAHTIWELVNHMRSVALIVHRRITATPPTGGPEEADFPEVTDTSEAAWKRSVDDLGTTHRALRAAIEALPDSQLSEKLEGGATVYSNLHGQVQHDLYHAGQIAILKKALR
;
A
#
# COMPACT_ATOMS: atom_id res chain seq x y z
N MET A 1 -1.48 6.14 -9.65
CA MET A 1 -2.80 6.69 -9.27
C MET A 1 -3.84 6.66 -10.37
N GLU A 2 -3.45 6.48 -11.64
CA GLU A 2 -4.37 6.44 -12.78
C GLU A 2 -5.57 5.50 -12.60
N LEU A 3 -5.36 4.29 -12.05
CA LEU A 3 -6.42 3.31 -11.82
C LEU A 3 -7.53 3.81 -10.87
N LEU A 4 -7.27 4.82 -10.03
CA LEU A 4 -8.21 5.34 -9.04
C LEU A 4 -8.85 6.67 -9.47
N ALA A 5 -8.43 7.26 -10.59
CA ALA A 5 -8.76 8.64 -10.96
C ALA A 5 -10.26 8.89 -11.21
N ASP A 6 -10.99 7.86 -11.64
CA ASP A 6 -12.43 7.89 -11.94
C ASP A 6 -13.29 7.14 -10.90
N VAL A 7 -12.72 6.81 -9.74
CA VAL A 7 -13.43 6.11 -8.66
C VAL A 7 -13.97 7.12 -7.65
N THR A 8 -15.29 7.13 -7.46
CA THR A 8 -15.97 7.90 -6.40
C THR A 8 -15.87 7.20 -5.05
N ALA A 9 -16.07 7.90 -3.93
CA ALA A 9 -16.14 7.28 -2.60
C ALA A 9 -17.24 6.22 -2.51
N ALA A 10 -18.39 6.48 -3.14
CA ALA A 10 -19.49 5.52 -3.20
C ALA A 10 -19.06 4.21 -3.90
N GLN A 11 -18.36 4.29 -5.03
CA GLN A 11 -17.80 3.11 -5.70
C GLN A 11 -16.67 2.46 -4.89
N ALA A 12 -15.81 3.27 -4.26
CA ALA A 12 -14.69 2.77 -3.47
C ALA A 12 -15.15 1.92 -2.28
N ASN A 13 -16.29 2.28 -1.68
CA ASN A 13 -16.88 1.60 -0.54
C ASN A 13 -17.79 0.41 -0.91
N GLN A 14 -18.07 0.18 -2.19
CA GLN A 14 -18.91 -0.95 -2.60
C GLN A 14 -18.17 -2.29 -2.53
N ARG A 15 -18.92 -3.35 -2.22
CA ARG A 15 -18.45 -4.74 -2.19
C ARG A 15 -19.18 -5.58 -3.25
N PRO A 16 -18.84 -5.44 -4.54
CA PRO A 16 -19.55 -6.10 -5.63
C PRO A 16 -19.31 -7.62 -5.67
N ILE A 17 -18.20 -8.09 -5.09
CA ILE A 17 -17.87 -9.51 -4.98
C ILE A 17 -18.00 -9.89 -3.49
N PRO A 18 -18.90 -10.83 -3.12
CA PRO A 18 -19.05 -11.27 -1.74
C PRO A 18 -17.72 -11.71 -1.13
N HIS A 19 -17.47 -11.30 0.11
CA HIS A 19 -16.26 -11.61 0.88
C HIS A 19 -14.93 -11.08 0.33
N ALA A 20 -14.90 -10.40 -0.82
CA ALA A 20 -13.72 -9.69 -1.30
C ALA A 20 -13.59 -8.32 -0.61
N HIS A 21 -12.38 -7.79 -0.49
CA HIS A 21 -12.16 -6.42 0.00
C HIS A 21 -12.76 -5.36 -0.93
N THR A 22 -13.14 -4.21 -0.38
CA THR A 22 -13.54 -3.05 -1.19
C THR A 22 -12.31 -2.36 -1.80
N ILE A 23 -12.50 -1.52 -2.80
CA ILE A 23 -11.39 -0.72 -3.37
C ILE A 23 -10.76 0.15 -2.27
N TRP A 24 -11.57 0.70 -1.37
CA TRP A 24 -11.08 1.54 -0.28
C TRP A 24 -10.25 0.74 0.73
N GLU A 25 -10.71 -0.45 1.13
CA GLU A 25 -9.96 -1.37 1.98
C GLU A 25 -8.60 -1.72 1.37
N LEU A 26 -8.56 -2.00 0.06
CA LEU A 26 -7.32 -2.30 -0.65
C LEU A 26 -6.36 -1.11 -0.71
N VAL A 27 -6.85 0.11 -0.95
CA VAL A 27 -6.01 1.33 -0.95
C VAL A 27 -5.39 1.58 0.44
N ASN A 28 -6.18 1.43 1.50
CA ASN A 28 -5.67 1.58 2.87
C ASN A 28 -4.65 0.49 3.21
N HIS A 29 -4.90 -0.76 2.81
CA HIS A 29 -3.98 -1.88 2.99
C HIS A 29 -2.64 -1.66 2.27
N MET A 30 -2.67 -1.27 0.98
CA MET A 30 -1.45 -0.95 0.23
C MET A 30 -0.63 0.15 0.93
N ARG A 31 -1.30 1.17 1.49
CA ARG A 31 -0.62 2.21 2.27
C ARG A 31 0.02 1.64 3.54
N SER A 32 -0.67 0.79 4.28
CA SER A 32 -0.13 0.13 5.48
C SER A 32 1.15 -0.66 5.15
N VAL A 33 1.11 -1.49 4.10
CA VAL A 33 2.28 -2.29 3.69
C VAL A 33 3.45 -1.40 3.23
N ALA A 34 3.17 -0.34 2.45
CA ALA A 34 4.21 0.60 2.03
C ALA A 34 4.86 1.36 3.21
N LEU A 35 4.10 1.69 4.27
CA LEU A 35 4.64 2.28 5.50
C LEU A 35 5.54 1.30 6.25
N ILE A 36 5.14 0.02 6.36
CA ILE A 36 5.96 -1.03 6.97
C ILE A 36 7.30 -1.16 6.21
N VAL A 37 7.25 -1.26 4.89
CA VAL A 37 8.45 -1.39 4.05
C VAL A 37 9.35 -0.16 4.16
N HIS A 38 8.76 1.04 4.14
CA HIS A 38 9.52 2.28 4.37
C HIS A 38 10.26 2.24 5.70
N ARG A 39 9.60 1.88 6.79
CA ARG A 39 10.25 1.82 8.11
C ARG A 39 11.38 0.81 8.16
N ARG A 40 11.18 -0.39 7.60
CA ARG A 40 12.19 -1.45 7.55
C ARG A 40 13.48 -0.98 6.89
N ILE A 41 13.40 -0.15 5.84
CA ILE A 41 14.60 0.32 5.12
C ILE A 41 15.20 1.60 5.71
N THR A 42 14.44 2.39 6.48
CA THR A 42 14.94 3.63 7.10
C THR A 42 15.42 3.48 8.54
N ALA A 43 15.05 2.39 9.23
CA ALA A 43 15.45 2.16 10.62
C ALA A 43 16.93 1.78 10.74
N THR A 44 17.58 2.21 11.84
CA THR A 44 18.96 1.82 12.17
C THR A 44 19.03 1.34 13.63
N PRO A 45 19.23 0.03 13.89
CA PRO A 45 19.25 -1.06 12.93
C PRO A 45 17.88 -1.25 12.25
N PRO A 46 17.79 -1.97 11.13
CA PRO A 46 16.50 -2.30 10.53
C PRO A 46 15.63 -3.10 11.51
N THR A 47 14.40 -2.64 11.78
CA THR A 47 13.47 -3.30 12.71
C THR A 47 12.07 -3.43 12.13
N GLY A 48 11.28 -4.35 12.68
CA GLY A 48 9.82 -4.27 12.64
C GLY A 48 9.33 -3.04 13.40
N GLY A 49 8.48 -2.22 12.77
CA GLY A 49 7.75 -1.14 13.44
C GLY A 49 6.52 -1.66 14.19
N PRO A 50 5.77 -0.80 14.91
CA PRO A 50 4.48 -1.18 15.47
C PRO A 50 3.57 -1.72 14.36
N GLU A 51 2.74 -2.70 14.69
CA GLU A 51 1.78 -3.30 13.76
C GLU A 51 0.87 -2.20 13.19
N GLU A 52 1.08 -1.83 11.93
CA GLU A 52 0.02 -1.22 11.15
C GLU A 52 -1.14 -2.22 11.08
N ALA A 53 -2.37 -1.74 11.30
CA ALA A 53 -3.53 -2.55 10.99
C ALA A 53 -3.45 -2.97 9.51
N ASP A 54 -3.54 -4.28 9.27
CA ASP A 54 -3.42 -4.87 7.94
C ASP A 54 -4.47 -4.28 6.99
N PHE A 55 -5.72 -4.17 7.49
CA PHE A 55 -6.82 -3.48 6.84
C PHE A 55 -7.41 -2.44 7.80
N PRO A 56 -6.95 -1.18 7.76
CA PRO A 56 -7.52 -0.12 8.59
C PRO A 56 -9.01 0.07 8.29
N GLU A 57 -9.82 0.16 9.35
CA GLU A 57 -11.27 0.34 9.24
C GLU A 57 -11.65 1.63 8.50
N VAL A 58 -12.61 1.55 7.58
CA VAL A 58 -13.18 2.72 6.89
C VAL A 58 -14.37 3.24 7.70
N THR A 59 -14.13 4.29 8.49
CA THR A 59 -15.15 4.89 9.37
C THR A 59 -15.84 6.13 8.78
N ASP A 60 -15.16 6.84 7.87
CA ASP A 60 -15.68 7.99 7.13
C ASP A 60 -15.72 7.65 5.64
N THR A 61 -16.94 7.59 5.08
CA THR A 61 -17.18 7.21 3.67
C THR A 61 -17.42 8.42 2.75
N SER A 62 -17.06 9.63 3.19
CA SER A 62 -17.19 10.84 2.39
C SER A 62 -16.18 10.91 1.23
N GLU A 63 -16.51 11.67 0.19
CA GLU A 63 -15.59 11.98 -0.92
C GLU A 63 -14.28 12.62 -0.44
N ALA A 64 -14.35 13.44 0.61
CA ALA A 64 -13.17 14.05 1.20
C ALA A 64 -12.26 12.99 1.86
N ALA A 65 -12.83 12.00 2.56
CA ALA A 65 -12.08 10.91 3.15
C ALA A 65 -11.46 10.01 2.09
N TRP A 66 -12.20 9.69 1.03
CA TRP A 66 -11.68 8.90 -0.08
C TRP A 66 -10.49 9.59 -0.74
N LYS A 67 -10.64 10.88 -1.06
CA LYS A 67 -9.54 11.68 -1.60
C LYS A 67 -8.31 11.67 -0.69
N ARG A 68 -8.50 11.80 0.64
CA ARG A 68 -7.40 11.70 1.61
C ARG A 68 -6.72 10.34 1.57
N SER A 69 -7.46 9.23 1.56
CA SER A 69 -6.87 7.88 1.45
C SER A 69 -6.02 7.70 0.19
N VAL A 70 -6.49 8.21 -0.94
CA VAL A 70 -5.74 8.23 -2.20
C VAL A 70 -4.49 9.10 -2.06
N ASP A 71 -4.63 10.36 -1.64
CA ASP A 71 -3.48 11.28 -1.50
C ASP A 71 -2.41 10.74 -0.53
N ASP A 72 -2.85 10.10 0.56
CA ASP A 72 -1.99 9.46 1.55
C ASP A 72 -1.20 8.28 0.97
N LEU A 73 -1.87 7.37 0.24
CA LEU A 73 -1.17 6.28 -0.46
C LEU A 73 -0.10 6.83 -1.42
N GLY A 74 -0.45 7.87 -2.19
CA GLY A 74 0.48 8.52 -3.10
C GLY A 74 1.66 9.17 -2.37
N THR A 75 1.41 9.79 -1.22
CA THR A 75 2.46 10.40 -0.38
C THR A 75 3.38 9.35 0.20
N THR A 76 2.85 8.25 0.71
CA THR A 76 3.64 7.13 1.23
C THR A 76 4.54 6.52 0.15
N HIS A 77 4.03 6.28 -1.06
CA HIS A 77 4.87 5.78 -2.15
C HIS A 77 5.97 6.75 -2.57
N ARG A 78 5.71 8.08 -2.56
CA ARG A 78 6.75 9.08 -2.83
C ARG A 78 7.84 9.06 -1.76
N ALA A 79 7.46 8.99 -0.49
CA ALA A 79 8.41 8.87 0.62
C ALA A 79 9.24 7.57 0.50
N LEU A 80 8.59 6.44 0.22
CA LEU A 80 9.27 5.16 0.02
C LEU A 80 10.27 5.21 -1.14
N ARG A 81 9.88 5.82 -2.27
CA ARG A 81 10.78 6.01 -3.40
C ARG A 81 12.00 6.85 -3.03
N ALA A 82 11.80 7.97 -2.33
CA ALA A 82 12.90 8.81 -1.89
C ALA A 82 13.86 8.07 -0.93
N ALA A 83 13.32 7.22 -0.03
CA ALA A 83 14.12 6.38 0.83
C ALA A 83 14.93 5.32 0.05
N ILE A 84 14.32 4.71 -0.98
CA ILE A 84 15.02 3.77 -1.87
C ILE A 84 16.13 4.48 -2.66
N GLU A 85 15.89 5.69 -3.16
CA GLU A 85 16.88 6.47 -3.90
C GLU A 85 18.09 6.86 -3.03
N ALA A 86 17.90 7.02 -1.72
CA ALA A 86 18.97 7.30 -0.76
C ALA A 86 19.68 6.05 -0.24
N LEU A 87 19.20 4.85 -0.55
CA LEU A 87 19.73 3.58 -0.04
C LEU A 87 21.01 3.18 -0.79
N PRO A 88 22.15 2.96 -0.12
CA PRO A 88 23.34 2.42 -0.76
C PRO A 88 23.13 1.00 -1.27
N ASP A 89 23.59 0.69 -2.48
CA ASP A 89 23.48 -0.65 -3.08
C ASP A 89 24.06 -1.77 -2.19
N SER A 90 25.10 -1.48 -1.40
CA SER A 90 25.68 -2.44 -0.47
C SER A 90 24.68 -2.95 0.58
N GLN A 91 23.69 -2.12 0.95
CA GLN A 91 22.65 -2.46 1.93
C GLN A 91 21.56 -3.36 1.34
N LEU A 92 21.46 -3.49 0.01
CA LEU A 92 20.44 -4.34 -0.63
C LEU A 92 20.54 -5.82 -0.21
N SER A 93 21.75 -6.26 0.13
CA SER A 93 22.03 -7.63 0.60
C SER A 93 21.84 -7.84 2.11
N GLU A 94 21.66 -6.77 2.88
CA GLU A 94 21.45 -6.86 4.32
C GLU A 94 20.11 -7.55 4.62
N LYS A 95 20.11 -8.37 5.67
CA LYS A 95 18.91 -9.09 6.12
C LYS A 95 18.12 -8.23 7.09
N LEU A 96 16.82 -8.13 6.82
CA LEU A 96 15.85 -7.56 7.73
C LEU A 96 15.38 -8.61 8.74
N GLU A 97 14.68 -8.16 9.78
CA GLU A 97 13.94 -9.05 10.67
C GLU A 97 12.99 -9.96 9.86
N GLY A 98 13.01 -11.27 10.15
CA GLY A 98 12.35 -12.28 9.32
C GLY A 98 13.22 -12.91 8.22
N GLY A 99 14.47 -12.45 8.05
CA GLY A 99 15.50 -13.15 7.28
C GLY A 99 15.55 -12.86 5.77
N ALA A 100 14.55 -12.16 5.23
CA ALA A 100 14.56 -11.65 3.87
C ALA A 100 15.52 -10.45 3.74
N THR A 101 16.16 -10.30 2.58
CA THR A 101 17.02 -9.14 2.31
C THR A 101 16.20 -7.88 2.07
N VAL A 102 16.85 -6.71 2.16
CA VAL A 102 16.26 -5.44 1.73
C VAL A 102 15.78 -5.54 0.28
N TYR A 103 16.61 -6.08 -0.62
CA TYR A 103 16.25 -6.33 -2.02
C TYR A 103 14.94 -7.13 -2.16
N SER A 104 14.83 -8.24 -1.43
CA SER A 104 13.63 -9.10 -1.48
C SER A 104 12.38 -8.41 -0.93
N ASN A 105 12.52 -7.58 0.11
CA ASN A 105 11.39 -6.79 0.63
C ASN A 105 10.92 -5.75 -0.38
N LEU A 106 11.84 -5.04 -1.03
CA LEU A 106 11.51 -4.03 -2.04
C LEU A 106 10.81 -4.67 -3.26
N HIS A 107 11.28 -5.85 -3.71
CA HIS A 107 10.61 -6.58 -4.78
C HIS A 107 9.25 -7.15 -4.34
N GLY A 108 9.14 -7.60 -3.10
CA GLY A 108 7.88 -8.02 -2.49
C GLY A 108 6.84 -6.89 -2.50
N GLN A 109 7.24 -5.66 -2.17
CA GLN A 109 6.38 -4.48 -2.25
C GLN A 109 5.85 -4.26 -3.68
N VAL A 110 6.72 -4.33 -4.70
CA VAL A 110 6.30 -4.15 -6.10
C VAL A 110 5.29 -5.23 -6.51
N GLN A 111 5.53 -6.48 -6.15
CA GLN A 111 4.63 -7.60 -6.46
C GLN A 111 3.27 -7.45 -5.74
N HIS A 112 3.31 -7.03 -4.47
CA HIS A 112 2.15 -6.75 -3.65
C HIS A 112 1.28 -5.63 -4.25
N ASP A 113 1.89 -4.51 -4.65
CA ASP A 113 1.18 -3.40 -5.27
C ASP A 113 0.51 -3.81 -6.59
N LEU A 114 1.22 -4.58 -7.42
CA LEU A 114 0.69 -5.08 -8.70
C LEU A 114 -0.47 -6.06 -8.48
N TYR A 115 -0.37 -6.93 -7.48
CA TYR A 115 -1.43 -7.86 -7.12
C TYR A 115 -2.72 -7.11 -6.72
N HIS A 116 -2.61 -6.14 -5.82
CA HIS A 116 -3.77 -5.37 -5.37
C HIS A 116 -4.28 -4.38 -6.43
N ALA A 117 -3.42 -3.83 -7.29
CA ALA A 117 -3.86 -3.08 -8.47
C ALA A 117 -4.71 -3.96 -9.40
N GLY A 118 -4.34 -5.23 -9.59
CA GLY A 118 -5.14 -6.21 -10.32
C GLY A 118 -6.52 -6.44 -9.69
N GLN A 119 -6.58 -6.60 -8.36
CA GLN A 119 -7.85 -6.73 -7.64
C GLN A 119 -8.73 -5.48 -7.78
N ILE A 120 -8.17 -4.28 -7.65
CA ILE A 120 -8.88 -3.02 -7.86
C ILE A 120 -9.46 -2.96 -9.27
N ALA A 121 -8.69 -3.36 -10.30
CA ALA A 121 -9.18 -3.36 -11.68
C ALA A 121 -10.37 -4.32 -11.88
N ILE A 122 -10.34 -5.50 -11.25
CA ILE A 122 -11.45 -6.47 -11.27
C ILE A 122 -12.69 -5.89 -10.57
N LEU A 123 -12.52 -5.28 -9.39
CA LEU A 123 -13.61 -4.65 -8.65
C LEU A 123 -14.24 -3.50 -9.45
N LYS A 124 -13.42 -2.62 -10.05
CA LYS A 124 -13.90 -1.56 -10.95
C LYS A 124 -14.72 -2.10 -12.10
N LYS A 125 -14.31 -3.24 -12.69
CA LYS A 125 -15.07 -3.90 -13.77
C LYS A 125 -16.41 -4.44 -13.28
N ALA A 126 -16.48 -4.94 -12.04
CA ALA A 126 -17.71 -5.46 -11.45
C ALA A 126 -18.71 -4.36 -11.00
N LEU A 127 -18.24 -3.12 -10.84
CA LEU A 127 -19.07 -1.94 -10.51
C LEU A 127 -19.67 -1.25 -11.75
N ARG A 128 -19.30 -1.70 -12.95
CA ARG A 128 -19.73 -1.15 -14.23
C ARG A 128 -20.76 -2.04 -14.90
#